data_AF-A0A7W0MWD6-F1
#
_entry.id   AF-A0A7W0MWD6-F1
#
_cell.length_a   1.000
_cell.length_b   1.000
_cell.length_c   1.000
_cell.angle_alpha   90.00
_cell.angle_beta   90.00
_cell.angle_gamma   90.00
#
_symmetry.space_group_name_H-M   'P 1'
#
loop_
_entity.id
_entity.type
_entity.pdbx_description
1 polymer ?
#
loop_
_entity_poly.entity_id
_entity_poly.type
_entity_poly.pdbx_seq_one_letter_code
_entity_poly.pdbx_strand_id
1 'polypeptide(L)' 'DTGVHHVAGAGACSWNELALEVFDRAAIACRVLPAATESFPRPAPRPAYSVLGTERPQPLELPAWPQGVAAYLATRVTA' A
#
# COMPACT_ATOMS: atom_id res chain seq x y z
N ASP A 1 -4.28 15.92 20.64
CA ASP A 1 -4.08 16.54 19.33
C ASP A 1 -5.40 16.51 18.57
N THR A 2 -5.79 17.59 17.88
CA THR A 2 -7.07 17.68 17.14
C THR A 2 -6.85 18.27 15.74
N GLY A 3 -7.74 17.93 14.80
CA GLY A 3 -7.71 18.40 13.41
C GLY A 3 -7.57 17.27 12.40
N VAL A 4 -7.06 17.60 11.21
CA VAL A 4 -6.87 16.65 10.11
C VAL A 4 -5.50 15.99 10.20
N HIS A 5 -5.48 14.67 10.00
CA HIS A 5 -4.28 13.84 10.02
C HIS A 5 -4.21 13.01 8.74
N HIS A 6 -3.01 12.92 8.18
CA HIS A 6 -2.69 11.90 7.17
C HIS A 6 -2.17 10.66 7.87
N VAL A 7 -2.79 9.51 7.61
CA VAL A 7 -2.44 8.24 8.25
C VAL A 7 -2.44 7.15 7.18
N ALA A 8 -1.27 6.58 6.93
CA ALA A 8 -1.04 5.45 6.01
C ALA A 8 0.19 4.66 6.50
N GLY A 9 0.34 3.41 6.05
CA GLY A 9 1.56 2.65 6.32
C GLY A 9 2.79 3.40 5.80
N ALA A 10 3.87 3.45 6.58
CA ALA A 10 5.03 4.27 6.24
C ALA A 10 5.72 3.77 4.96
N GLY A 11 6.40 4.70 4.28
CA GLY A 11 7.06 4.47 2.99
C GLY A 11 6.12 4.68 1.80
N ALA A 12 6.50 4.10 0.65
CA ALA A 12 5.76 4.21 -0.59
C ALA A 12 5.91 2.90 -1.38
N CYS A 13 4.94 2.63 -2.24
CA CYS A 13 5.01 1.59 -3.26
C CYS A 13 4.03 1.91 -4.40
N SER A 14 4.30 1.31 -5.55
CA SER A 14 3.36 1.17 -6.66
C SER A 14 2.36 0.03 -6.39
N TRP A 15 1.27 0.00 -7.14
CA TRP A 15 0.34 -1.15 -7.13
C TRP A 15 1.01 -2.47 -7.51
N ASN A 16 2.05 -2.42 -8.36
CA ASN A 16 2.79 -3.60 -8.77
C ASN A 16 3.63 -4.17 -7.60
N GLU A 17 4.34 -3.33 -6.87
CA GLU A 17 5.12 -3.72 -5.69
C GLU A 17 4.24 -4.25 -4.56
N LEU A 18 3.09 -3.60 -4.31
CA LEU A 18 2.12 -4.10 -3.34
C LEU A 18 1.60 -5.50 -3.72
N ALA A 19 1.29 -5.72 -5.01
CA ALA A 19 0.83 -7.04 -5.47
C ALA A 19 1.91 -8.11 -5.33
N LEU A 20 3.17 -7.81 -5.71
CA LEU A 20 4.31 -8.70 -5.52
C LEU A 20 4.46 -9.13 -4.05
N GLU A 21 4.45 -8.17 -3.13
CA GLU A 21 4.58 -8.42 -1.70
C GLU A 21 3.44 -9.30 -1.14
N VAL A 22 2.20 -9.05 -1.56
CA VAL A 22 1.04 -9.82 -1.11
C VAL A 22 1.14 -11.28 -1.58
N PHE A 23 1.45 -11.52 -2.86
CA PHE A 23 1.53 -12.89 -3.38
C PHE A 23 2.74 -13.66 -2.83
N ASP A 24 3.89 -12.99 -2.66
CA ASP A 24 5.09 -13.57 -2.05
C ASP A 24 4.80 -14.02 -0.61
N ARG A 25 4.27 -13.12 0.23
CA ARG A 25 3.93 -13.44 1.63
C ARG A 25 2.82 -14.47 1.78
N ALA A 26 1.88 -14.52 0.84
CA ALA A 26 0.81 -15.51 0.86
C ALA A 26 1.25 -16.89 0.35
N ALA A 27 2.51 -17.04 -0.12
CA ALA A 27 3.03 -18.23 -0.76
C ALA A 27 2.14 -18.72 -1.94
N ILE A 28 1.55 -17.77 -2.67
CA ILE A 28 0.72 -18.06 -3.84
C ILE A 28 1.56 -17.88 -5.09
N ALA A 29 1.69 -18.95 -5.89
CA ALA A 29 2.36 -18.90 -7.18
C ALA A 29 1.53 -18.06 -8.18
N CYS A 30 1.78 -16.75 -8.20
CA CYS A 30 1.15 -15.80 -9.12
C CYS A 30 2.24 -15.00 -9.85
N ARG A 31 2.19 -14.99 -11.19
CA ARG A 31 3.07 -14.15 -12.01
C ARG A 31 2.51 -12.73 -12.06
N VAL A 32 3.09 -11.81 -11.30
CA VAL A 32 2.75 -10.39 -11.36
C VAL A 32 3.55 -9.71 -12.46
N LEU A 33 2.86 -9.03 -13.38
CA LEU A 33 3.47 -8.28 -14.48
C LEU A 33 3.26 -6.77 -14.25
N PRO A 34 4.28 -5.93 -14.50
CA PRO A 34 4.09 -4.48 -14.47
C PRO A 34 3.16 -4.05 -15.62
N ALA A 35 2.39 -3.01 -15.38
CA ALA A 35 1.51 -2.40 -16.38
C ALA A 35 1.49 -0.88 -16.22
N ALA A 36 1.37 -0.19 -17.34
CA ALA A 36 1.19 1.25 -17.37
C ALA A 36 -0.29 1.61 -17.20
N THR A 37 -0.58 2.81 -16.67
CA THR A 37 -1.96 3.30 -16.46
C THR A 37 -2.75 3.32 -17.77
N GLU A 38 -2.10 3.66 -18.88
CA GLU A 38 -2.66 3.75 -20.23
C GLU A 38 -3.14 2.39 -20.75
N SER A 39 -2.56 1.29 -20.26
CA SER A 39 -3.00 -0.06 -20.63
C SER A 39 -4.35 -0.43 -20.01
N PHE A 40 -4.80 0.28 -18.96
CA PHE A 40 -6.03 0.01 -18.23
C PHE A 40 -6.83 1.30 -17.99
N PRO A 41 -7.39 1.92 -19.05
CA PRO A 41 -8.08 3.19 -18.94
C PRO A 41 -9.31 3.07 -18.04
N ARG A 42 -9.49 4.05 -17.15
CA ARG A 42 -10.64 4.18 -16.26
C ARG A 42 -11.28 5.55 -16.47
N PRO A 43 -12.62 5.70 -16.34
CA PRO A 43 -13.28 6.99 -16.51
C PRO A 43 -12.75 8.09 -15.57
N ALA A 44 -12.37 7.73 -14.35
CA ALA A 44 -11.78 8.66 -13.39
C ALA A 44 -10.24 8.65 -13.51
N PRO A 45 -9.60 9.82 -13.68
CA PRO A 45 -8.14 9.92 -13.68
C PRO A 45 -7.58 9.53 -12.31
N ARG A 46 -6.44 8.84 -12.32
CA ARG A 46 -5.72 8.46 -11.10
C ARG A 46 -4.45 9.31 -10.98
N PRO A 47 -4.13 9.84 -9.78
CA PRO A 47 -2.85 10.50 -9.57
C PRO A 47 -1.71 9.48 -9.75
N ALA A 48 -0.63 9.90 -10.41
CA ALA A 48 0.57 9.08 -10.53
C ALA A 48 1.29 8.90 -9.19
N TYR A 49 1.09 9.84 -8.25
CA TYR A 49 1.70 9.84 -6.92
C TYR A 49 0.67 10.27 -5.88
N SER A 50 0.39 9.38 -4.92
CA SER A 50 -0.60 9.61 -3.85
C SER A 50 -0.07 9.23 -2.46
N VAL A 51 1.25 9.30 -2.27
CA VAL A 51 1.86 9.12 -0.95
C VAL A 51 1.48 10.31 -0.08
N LEU A 52 1.04 10.04 1.14
CA LEU A 52 0.62 11.08 2.07
C LEU A 52 1.81 11.54 2.91
N GLY A 53 2.16 12.82 2.80
CA GLY A 53 3.12 13.49 3.69
C GLY A 53 2.41 14.26 4.80
N THR A 54 3.13 14.64 5.86
CA THR A 54 2.58 15.39 6.99
C THR A 54 3.57 16.48 7.40
N GLU A 55 3.08 17.71 7.56
CA GLU A 55 3.85 18.85 8.10
C GLU A 55 3.68 19.00 9.62
N ARG A 56 2.89 18.11 10.25
CA ARG A 56 2.70 18.13 11.70
C ARG A 56 4.03 17.76 12.40
N PRO A 57 4.38 18.43 13.50
CA PRO A 57 5.66 18.21 14.19
C PRO A 57 5.77 16.83 14.83
N GLN A 58 4.64 16.20 15.16
CA GLN A 58 4.60 14.88 15.78
C GLN A 58 3.45 14.06 15.17
N PRO A 59 3.65 13.56 13.95
CA PRO A 59 2.59 12.86 13.23
C PRO A 59 2.30 11.50 13.85
N LEU A 60 1.09 11.00 13.61
CA LEU A 60 0.78 9.60 13.87
C LEU A 60 1.45 8.75 12.80
N GLU A 61 2.46 7.99 13.19
CA GLU A 61 3.17 7.07 12.29
C GLU A 61 2.63 5.66 12.45
N LEU A 62 2.21 5.06 11.34
CA LEU A 62 1.97 3.63 11.27
C LEU A 62 3.27 2.89 10.91
N PRO A 63 3.37 1.59 11.22
CA PRO A 63 4.47 0.77 10.74
C PRO A 63 4.65 0.84 9.22
N ALA A 64 5.84 0.47 8.74
CA ALA A 64 6.11 0.40 7.30
C ALA A 64 5.08 -0.48 6.59
N TRP A 65 4.64 -0.07 5.40
CA TRP A 65 3.54 -0.74 4.68
C TRP A 65 3.71 -2.26 4.53
N PRO A 66 4.91 -2.85 4.33
CA PRO A 66 5.06 -4.31 4.23
C PRO A 66 4.70 -5.02 5.55
N GLN A 67 4.92 -4.37 6.70
CA GLN A 67 4.55 -4.90 8.01
C GLN A 67 3.02 -4.93 8.17
N GLY A 68 2.31 -3.94 7.62
CA GLY A 68 0.85 -3.94 7.59
C GLY A 68 0.29 -5.10 6.76
N VAL A 69 0.90 -5.38 5.60
CA VAL A 69 0.56 -6.55 4.77
C VAL A 69 0.81 -7.84 5.55
N ALA A 70 1.99 -7.97 6.17
CA ALA A 70 2.35 -9.12 7.00
C ALA A 70 1.33 -9.38 8.12
N ALA A 71 1.04 -8.34 8.90
CA ALA A 71 0.13 -8.42 10.03
C ALA A 71 -1.27 -8.83 9.57
N TYR A 72 -1.77 -8.23 8.49
CA TYR A 72 -3.08 -8.59 7.94
C TYR A 72 -3.13 -10.04 7.46
N LEU A 73 -2.14 -10.51 6.70
CA LEU A 73 -2.09 -11.90 6.25
C LEU A 73 -2.02 -12.89 7.42
N ALA A 74 -1.27 -12.57 8.48
CA ALA A 74 -1.22 -13.39 9.69
C ALA A 74 -2.60 -13.55 10.38
N THR A 75 -3.49 -12.56 10.27
CA THR A 75 -4.89 -12.68 10.78
C THR A 75 -5.76 -13.65 9.97
N ARG A 76 -5.33 -13.98 8.75
CA ARG A 76 -6.09 -14.83 7.81
C ARG A 76 -5.61 -16.28 7.80
N VAL A 77 -4.43 -16.57 8.32
CA VAL A 77 -3.82 -17.92 8.34
C VAL A 77 -4.38 -18.80 9.48
N THR A 78 -5.23 -18.26 10.36
CA THR A 78 -5.90 -18.98 11.46
C THR A 78 -7.36 -19.34 11.16
N ALA A 79 -7.69 -19.76 9.95
CA ALA A 79 -9.00 -20.32 9.60
C ALA A 79 -8.85 -21.67 8.89
#